data_AF-A0A950U440-F1
#
_entry.id   AF-A0A950U440-F1
#
_cell.length_a   1.000
_cell.length_b   1.000
_cell.length_c   1.000
_cell.angle_alpha   90.00
_cell.angle_beta   90.00
_cell.angle_gamma   90.00
#
_symmetry.space_group_name_H-M   'P 1'
#
loop_
_entity.id
_entity.type
_entity.pdbx_description
1 polymer ?
#
loop_
_entity_poly.entity_id
_entity_poly.type
_entity_poly.pdbx_seq_one_letter_code
_entity_poly.pdbx_strand_id
1 'polypeptide(L)'
;MPTFWLDSREVTEESSRFWWVFIVSGIAWMLFSLIMFRFDWASVLAIGVLFGFVAVIAGMFEVAAASVSFGGWKVLRYVLGAVFIVIGVLSFLTPGGTFVALAAIVSFFFLAAGAFDVVGA
;
A
#
# COMPACT_ATOMS: atom_id res chain seq x y z
N MET A 1 -13.56 34.44 -31.25
CA MET A 1 -12.30 34.20 -30.50
C MET A 1 -12.29 32.74 -30.05
N PRO A 2 -11.23 31.95 -30.28
CA PRO A 2 -11.27 30.51 -30.00
C PRO A 2 -11.02 30.22 -28.52
N THR A 3 -11.85 29.37 -27.92
CA THR A 3 -11.94 29.02 -26.49
C THR A 3 -10.98 27.90 -26.03
N PHE A 4 -9.98 27.54 -26.84
CA PHE A 4 -9.14 26.36 -26.61
C PHE A 4 -8.12 26.50 -25.44
N TRP A 5 -7.94 27.69 -24.88
CA TRP A 5 -6.97 27.97 -23.83
C TRP A 5 -7.52 27.82 -22.38
N LEU A 6 -8.81 27.52 -22.22
CA LEU A 6 -9.45 27.43 -20.90
C LEU A 6 -9.30 26.04 -20.25
N ASP A 7 -9.20 24.98 -21.05
CA ASP A 7 -9.15 23.59 -20.57
C ASP A 7 -7.89 23.26 -19.75
N SER A 8 -6.72 23.81 -20.13
CA SER A 8 -5.45 23.48 -19.46
C SER A 8 -5.31 24.07 -18.05
N ARG A 9 -5.93 25.24 -17.80
CA ARG A 9 -5.85 25.97 -16.52
C ARG A 9 -6.77 25.38 -15.45
N GLU A 10 -7.96 24.95 -15.85
CA GLU A 10 -8.94 24.30 -14.97
C GLU A 10 -8.40 22.97 -14.41
N VAL A 11 -7.69 22.18 -15.24
CA VAL A 11 -7.03 20.93 -14.82
C VAL A 11 -5.87 21.18 -13.83
N THR A 12 -5.16 22.31 -13.97
CA THR A 12 -4.06 22.67 -13.04
C THR A 12 -4.59 23.17 -11.70
N GLU A 13 -5.69 23.92 -11.70
CA GLU A 13 -6.34 24.40 -10.48
C GLU A 13 -6.92 23.24 -9.65
N GLU A 14 -7.53 22.24 -10.28
CA GLU A 14 -8.09 21.10 -9.57
C GLU A 14 -6.99 20.20 -8.94
N SER A 15 -5.89 19.97 -9.67
CA SER A 15 -4.74 19.22 -9.14
C SER A 15 -4.02 19.95 -8.01
N SER A 16 -3.94 21.28 -8.07
CA SER A 16 -3.35 22.10 -7.01
C SER A 16 -4.17 22.04 -5.71
N ARG A 17 -5.50 21.89 -5.81
CA ARG A 17 -6.40 21.81 -4.65
C ARG A 17 -6.14 20.61 -3.74
N PHE A 18 -5.57 19.53 -4.26
CA PHE A 18 -5.28 18.29 -3.50
C PHE A 18 -3.81 18.16 -3.08
N TRP A 19 -2.95 19.16 -3.36
CA TRP A 19 -1.54 19.11 -3.00
C TRP A 19 -1.29 18.91 -1.50
N TRP A 20 -2.16 19.46 -0.65
CA TRP A 20 -2.08 19.29 0.80
C TRP A 20 -2.24 17.82 1.25
N VAL A 21 -2.91 16.96 0.47
CA VAL A 21 -3.07 15.53 0.78
C VAL A 21 -1.72 14.83 0.76
N PHE A 22 -0.83 15.20 -0.18
CA PHE A 22 0.53 14.67 -0.23
C PHE A 22 1.37 15.13 0.97
N ILE A 23 1.16 16.36 1.46
CA ILE A 23 1.85 16.83 2.67
C ILE A 23 1.32 16.12 3.91
N VAL A 24 0.01 16.00 4.07
CA VAL A 24 -0.59 15.31 5.21
C VAL A 24 -0.20 13.83 5.23
N SER A 25 -0.15 13.17 4.07
CA SER A 25 0.31 11.78 3.98
C SER A 25 1.79 11.67 4.35
N GLY A 26 2.65 12.58 3.87
CA GLY A 26 4.07 12.64 4.25
C GLY A 26 4.27 12.81 5.75
N ILE A 27 3.53 13.72 6.39
CA ILE A 27 3.58 13.92 7.85
C ILE A 27 3.10 12.66 8.58
N ALA A 28 2.00 12.05 8.13
CA ALA A 28 1.50 10.81 8.71
C ALA A 28 2.56 9.68 8.64
N TRP A 29 3.25 9.55 7.52
CA TRP A 29 4.35 8.58 7.34
C TRP A 29 5.54 8.85 8.27
N MET A 30 5.91 10.12 8.47
CA MET A 30 6.99 10.49 9.40
C MET A 30 6.63 10.15 10.85
N LEU A 31 5.41 10.50 11.28
CA LEU A 31 4.93 10.17 12.64
C LEU A 31 4.86 8.65 12.84
N PHE A 32 4.39 7.91 11.84
CA PHE A 32 4.36 6.45 11.89
C PHE A 32 5.76 5.85 12.07
N SER A 33 6.75 6.31 11.30
CA SER A 33 8.14 5.85 11.41
C SER A 33 8.70 6.09 12.82
N LEU A 34 8.41 7.25 13.41
CA LEU A 34 8.85 7.59 14.77
C LEU A 34 8.23 6.67 15.83
N ILE A 35 6.98 6.28 15.66
CA ILE A 35 6.29 5.31 16.53
C ILE A 35 6.91 3.92 16.36
N MET A 36 7.20 3.50 15.13
CA MET A 36 7.70 2.16 14.82
C MET A 36 9.11 1.88 15.38
N PHE A 37 9.99 2.88 15.46
CA PHE A 37 11.35 2.75 15.99
C PHE A 37 11.42 2.39 17.48
N ARG A 38 10.31 2.51 18.20
CA ARG A 38 10.21 2.07 19.61
C ARG A 38 10.07 0.55 19.63
N PHE A 39 11.17 -0.20 19.49
CA PHE A 39 11.22 -1.67 19.49
C PHE A 39 10.61 -2.29 20.76
N ASP A 40 9.29 -2.34 20.81
CA ASP A 40 8.47 -2.92 21.86
C ASP A 40 7.21 -3.53 21.23
N TRP A 41 6.37 -4.17 22.03
CA TRP A 41 5.12 -4.79 21.61
C TRP A 41 4.19 -3.83 20.86
N ALA A 42 4.25 -2.53 21.17
CA ALA A 42 3.51 -1.49 20.45
C ALA A 42 3.86 -1.43 18.95
N SER A 43 5.12 -1.64 18.58
CA SER A 43 5.56 -1.64 17.17
C SER A 43 5.06 -2.85 16.41
N VAL A 44 5.02 -4.03 17.06
CA VAL A 44 4.45 -5.26 16.47
C VAL A 44 2.99 -5.04 16.08
N LEU A 45 2.21 -4.46 17.00
CA LEU A 45 0.80 -4.13 16.74
C LEU A 45 0.65 -3.04 15.68
N ALA A 46 1.47 -1.99 15.73
CA ALA A 46 1.43 -0.89 14.77
C ALA A 46 1.69 -1.36 13.34
N ILE A 47 2.67 -2.25 13.13
CA ILE A 47 2.99 -2.80 11.81
C ILE A 47 1.84 -3.66 11.28
N GLY A 48 1.29 -4.55 12.11
CA GLY A 48 0.17 -5.41 11.71
C GLY A 48 -1.08 -4.63 11.33
N VAL A 49 -1.43 -3.61 12.12
CA VAL A 49 -2.58 -2.72 11.85
C VAL A 49 -2.33 -1.87 10.62
N LEU A 50 -1.14 -1.28 10.46
CA LEU A 50 -0.82 -0.49 9.27
C LEU A 50 -0.90 -1.33 8.01
N PHE A 51 -0.32 -2.54 8.04
CA PHE A 51 -0.39 -3.45 6.89
C PHE A 51 -1.84 -3.75 6.52
N GLY A 52 -2.70 -4.05 7.51
CA GLY A 52 -4.12 -4.27 7.28
C GLY A 52 -4.80 -3.09 6.58
N PHE A 53 -4.53 -1.86 7.06
CA PHE A 53 -5.09 -0.64 6.49
C PHE A 53 -4.63 -0.41 5.04
N VAL A 54 -3.33 -0.54 4.79
CA VAL A 54 -2.75 -0.40 3.45
C VAL A 54 -3.29 -1.47 2.50
N ALA A 55 -3.42 -2.71 2.95
CA ALA A 55 -3.96 -3.80 2.14
C ALA A 55 -5.43 -3.57 1.76
N VAL A 56 -6.28 -3.10 2.68
CA VAL A 56 -7.67 -2.76 2.35
C VAL A 56 -7.73 -1.65 1.30
N ILE A 57 -6.98 -0.56 1.49
CA ILE A 57 -6.95 0.55 0.52
C ILE A 57 -6.44 0.08 -0.85
N ALA A 58 -5.37 -0.71 -0.87
CA ALA A 58 -4.84 -1.29 -2.10
C ALA A 58 -5.89 -2.15 -2.80
N GLY A 59 -6.63 -2.98 -2.06
CA GLY A 59 -7.70 -3.79 -2.62
C GLY A 59 -8.87 -2.96 -3.16
N MET A 60 -9.24 -1.87 -2.47
CA MET A 60 -10.24 -0.92 -2.98
C MET A 60 -9.78 -0.26 -4.29
N PHE A 61 -8.53 0.17 -4.37
CA PHE A 61 -7.96 0.74 -5.59
C PHE A 61 -7.87 -0.27 -6.73
N GLU A 62 -7.56 -1.53 -6.44
CA GLU A 62 -7.51 -2.57 -7.46
C GLU A 62 -8.92 -2.87 -8.02
N VAL A 63 -9.94 -2.92 -7.16
CA VAL A 63 -11.36 -3.05 -7.58
C VAL A 63 -11.80 -1.83 -8.39
N ALA A 64 -11.42 -0.62 -7.99
CA ALA A 64 -11.68 0.60 -8.75
C ALA A 64 -10.98 0.57 -10.12
N ALA A 65 -9.70 0.17 -10.17
CA ALA A 65 -8.95 0.02 -11.41
C ALA A 65 -9.54 -1.05 -12.34
N ALA A 66 -10.09 -2.13 -11.77
CA ALA A 66 -10.79 -3.16 -12.54
C ALA A 66 -12.03 -2.61 -13.26
N SER A 67 -12.71 -1.61 -12.69
CA SER A 67 -13.91 -1.01 -13.29
C SER A 67 -13.63 -0.32 -14.63
N VAL A 68 -12.44 0.28 -14.77
CA VAL A 68 -11.99 1.00 -15.97
C VAL A 68 -11.06 0.16 -16.87
N SER A 69 -10.80 -1.09 -16.49
CA SER A 69 -9.92 -2.00 -17.25
C SER A 69 -10.68 -2.73 -18.35
N PHE A 70 -10.04 -2.86 -19.52
CA PHE A 70 -10.54 -3.63 -20.67
C PHE A 70 -9.69 -4.90 -20.88
N GLY A 71 -10.33 -6.01 -21.28
CA GLY A 71 -9.67 -7.28 -21.56
C GLY A 71 -9.63 -8.29 -20.41
N GLY A 72 -8.98 -9.44 -20.64
CA GLY A 72 -8.96 -10.61 -19.74
C GLY A 72 -8.30 -10.37 -18.37
N TRP A 73 -7.48 -9.33 -18.25
CA TRP A 73 -6.82 -8.95 -16.99
C TRP A 73 -7.80 -8.42 -15.93
N LYS A 74 -9.02 -8.03 -16.32
CA LYS A 74 -10.05 -7.50 -15.42
C LYS A 74 -10.42 -8.47 -14.29
N VAL A 75 -10.53 -9.76 -14.61
CA VAL A 75 -10.86 -10.79 -13.61
C VAL A 75 -9.75 -10.91 -12.57
N LEU A 76 -8.48 -10.91 -13.02
CA LEU A 76 -7.33 -10.98 -12.12
C LEU A 76 -7.31 -9.78 -11.16
N ARG A 77 -7.63 -8.57 -11.64
CA ARG A 77 -7.70 -7.37 -10.80
C ARG A 77 -8.78 -7.49 -9.72
N TYR A 78 -9.99 -7.94 -10.07
CA TYR A 78 -11.03 -8.16 -9.06
C TYR A 78 -10.64 -9.21 -8.02
N VAL A 79 -10.02 -10.31 -8.45
CA VAL A 79 -9.54 -11.36 -7.55
C VAL A 79 -8.46 -10.80 -6.62
N LEU A 80 -7.47 -10.10 -7.17
CA LEU A 80 -6.39 -9.49 -6.39
C LEU A 80 -6.92 -8.46 -5.39
N GLY A 81 -7.87 -7.61 -5.81
CA GLY A 81 -8.52 -6.64 -4.95
C GLY A 81 -9.30 -7.29 -3.80
N ALA A 82 -10.06 -8.35 -4.10
CA ALA A 82 -10.77 -9.12 -3.07
C ALA A 82 -9.80 -9.79 -2.09
N VAL A 83 -8.71 -10.39 -2.59
CA VAL A 83 -7.67 -11.00 -1.77
C VAL A 83 -7.03 -9.97 -0.84
N PHE A 84 -6.68 -8.78 -1.35
CA PHE A 84 -6.11 -7.72 -0.51
C PHE A 84 -7.08 -7.21 0.55
N ILE A 85 -8.36 -7.06 0.24
CA ILE A 85 -9.37 -6.67 1.24
C ILE A 85 -9.48 -7.75 2.32
N VAL A 86 -9.59 -9.02 1.94
CA VAL A 86 -9.72 -10.13 2.89
C VAL A 86 -8.49 -10.23 3.79
N ILE A 87 -7.28 -10.23 3.22
CA ILE A 87 -6.03 -10.25 3.98
C ILE A 87 -5.93 -9.02 4.89
N GLY A 88 -6.32 -7.85 4.40
CA GLY A 88 -6.31 -6.62 5.18
C GLY A 88 -7.24 -6.69 6.39
N VAL A 89 -8.46 -7.20 6.20
CA VAL A 89 -9.42 -7.42 7.29
C VAL A 89 -8.91 -8.45 8.30
N LEU A 90 -8.38 -9.59 7.83
CA LEU A 90 -7.80 -10.62 8.69
C LEU A 90 -6.61 -10.08 9.50
N SER A 91 -5.85 -9.14 8.94
CA SER A 91 -4.71 -8.53 9.62
C SER A 91 -5.10 -7.74 10.86
N PHE A 92 -6.32 -7.19 10.91
CA PHE A 92 -6.83 -6.50 12.10
C PHE A 92 -7.26 -7.45 13.22
N LEU A 93 -7.63 -8.69 12.88
CA LEU A 93 -8.02 -9.70 13.87
C LEU A 93 -6.81 -10.22 14.65
N THR A 94 -5.66 -10.33 13.98
CA THR A 94 -4.42 -10.85 14.57
C THR A 94 -3.19 -10.03 14.14
N PRO A 95 -3.07 -8.75 14.55
CA PRO A 95 -2.00 -7.87 14.08
C PRO A 95 -0.60 -8.39 14.43
N GLY A 96 -0.43 -9.02 15.59
CA GLY A 96 0.82 -9.69 15.94
C GLY A 96 1.15 -10.90 15.05
N GLY A 97 0.14 -11.67 14.64
CA GLY A 97 0.30 -12.77 13.70
C GLY A 97 0.69 -12.30 12.31
N THR A 98 0.12 -11.18 11.86
CA THR A 98 0.49 -10.52 10.59
C THR A 98 1.94 -10.10 10.59
N PHE A 99 2.43 -9.48 11.67
CA PHE A 99 3.83 -9.11 11.81
C PHE A 99 4.74 -10.35 11.70
N VAL A 100 4.41 -11.44 12.40
CA VAL A 100 5.18 -12.69 12.34
C VAL A 100 5.18 -13.26 10.92
N ALA A 101 4.05 -13.24 10.22
CA ALA A 101 3.96 -13.69 8.84
C ALA A 101 4.83 -12.85 7.89
N LEU A 102 4.77 -11.51 8.02
CA LEU A 102 5.61 -10.60 7.24
C LEU A 102 7.11 -10.82 7.53
N ALA A 103 7.48 -10.96 8.81
CA ALA A 103 8.84 -11.24 9.22
C ALA A 103 9.34 -12.58 8.66
N ALA A 104 8.49 -13.62 8.64
CA ALA A 104 8.82 -14.92 8.06
C ALA A 104 9.07 -14.82 6.55
N ILE A 105 8.22 -14.09 5.81
CA ILE A 105 8.40 -13.86 4.36
C ILE A 105 9.72 -13.14 4.09
N VAL A 106 10.02 -12.06 4.82
CA VAL A 106 11.27 -11.29 4.66
C VAL A 106 12.49 -12.14 5.02
N SER A 107 12.40 -12.92 6.11
CA SER A 107 13.49 -13.81 6.54
C SER A 107 13.81 -14.86 5.47
N PHE A 108 12.78 -15.48 4.90
CA PHE A 108 12.95 -16.45 3.82
C PHE A 108 13.54 -15.79 2.55
N PHE A 109 13.06 -14.60 2.20
CA PHE A 109 13.58 -13.83 1.07
C PHE A 109 15.08 -13.51 1.25
N PHE A 110 15.50 -13.01 2.41
CA PHE A 110 16.92 -12.72 2.67
C PHE A 110 17.79 -13.97 2.71
N LEU A 111 17.27 -15.09 3.24
CA LEU A 111 17.99 -16.36 3.21
C LEU A 111 18.22 -16.83 1.77
N ALA A 112 17.20 -16.74 0.92
CA ALA A 112 17.32 -17.06 -0.50
C ALA A 112 18.28 -16.11 -1.23
N ALA A 113 18.11 -14.80 -1.04
CA ALA A 113 18.96 -13.79 -1.66
C ALA A 113 20.43 -13.96 -1.28
N GLY A 114 20.73 -14.17 0.01
CA GLY A 114 22.09 -14.42 0.48
C GLY A 114 22.68 -15.73 -0.05
N ALA A 115 21.88 -16.78 -0.18
CA ALA A 115 22.32 -18.03 -0.78
C ALA A 115 22.72 -17.85 -2.26
N PHE A 116 21.93 -17.09 -3.04
CA PHE A 116 22.27 -16.78 -4.42
C PHE A 116 23.52 -15.91 -4.55
N ASP A 117 23.68 -14.93 -3.67
CA ASP A 117 24.86 -14.05 -3.66
C ASP A 117 26.15 -14.84 -3.37
N VAL A 118 26.11 -15.79 -2.42
CA VAL A 118 27.25 -16.68 -2.11
C VAL A 118 27.58 -17.63 -3.27
N VAL A 119 26.58 -18.12 -4.01
CA VAL A 119 26.79 -19.03 -5.16
C VAL A 119 27.28 -18.27 -6.40
N GLY A 120 26.85 -17.01 -6.56
CA GLY A 120 27.23 -16.16 -7.68
C GLY A 120 28.58 -15.46 -7.54
N ALA A 121 29.17 -15.45 -6.34
CA ALA A 121 30.51 -14.93 -6.04
C ALA A 121 31.62 -15.95 -6.33
#